data_AF-A0A7M7R7V6-F1
#
_entry.id   AF-A0A7M7R7V6-F1
#
_cell.length_a   1.000
_cell.length_b   1.000
_cell.length_c   1.000
_cell.angle_alpha   90.00
_cell.angle_beta   90.00
_cell.angle_gamma   90.00
#
_symmetry.space_group_name_H-M   'P 1'
#
loop_
_entity.id
_entity.type
_entity.pdbx_description
1 polymer ?
#
loop_
_entity_poly.entity_id
_entity_poly.type
_entity_poly.pdbx_seq_one_letter_code
_entity_poly.pdbx_strand_id
1 'polypeptide(L)'
;MEYTKRRRYTINVRNNIDYFDFQNIYQHDLHMYDFPPTGEISLTEFEELGRERLKLLQHVENNAIRTDFKTQEDRKQNLHTALMKDGLKYFAHLLYAKGCKSPTETDLQYRRKDHISHFISRLSHCQESDRQMWFINQEIELFKLRFSSLDKEGIEKLLSMHNIDCQQITQEEKDEIREELRLSTSSIKVLNIDMTEFYKVSFYRVSDLIRSRRVYLSQGIAYIPQIDLVSLFLSYFRKNLLDGMPAAKMSIIRMHGDDRIQSYLKSVPNISDKTCVIWTSSATPTDKLDELSKTSYPMCMRILHEALKSNHHLKNSGRIQYGLFIKGIGVTMEDSLSFWKTEFTKKIDSVKFDKEYAYTIRHTYGKEGRQTNYTPLGCQKIMSSVQSPGEFNGCPYKHMDNASLKQKLFSYGIPAASINEITELAKSDNYFGACTAYFKVLHNRLPDKPIIHPNGYFLESRTILIKDAEFDNKEKLSQTGKLNVGTPRVSTPSIDRNTPSRNISTPKSTERNATPSRKIDKMNMTPVRTSKPTPRRIENYLNDEDIEKLMSEDM
;
A
#
# COMPACT_ATOMS: atom_id res chain seq x y z
N MET A 1 47.45 -35.87 -1.65
CA MET A 1 46.67 -34.92 -2.49
C MET A 1 46.56 -33.62 -1.73
N GLU A 2 47.26 -32.57 -2.16
CA GLU A 2 47.23 -31.28 -1.46
C GLU A 2 45.97 -30.49 -1.78
N TYR A 3 45.35 -29.93 -0.74
CA TYR A 3 44.10 -29.19 -0.85
C TYR A 3 44.37 -27.74 -1.28
N THR A 4 44.30 -27.45 -2.58
CA THR A 4 44.51 -26.10 -3.11
C THR A 4 43.42 -25.14 -2.62
N LYS A 5 43.76 -24.29 -1.65
CA LYS A 5 42.89 -23.20 -1.19
C LYS A 5 42.53 -22.30 -2.38
N ARG A 6 41.26 -22.31 -2.80
CA ARG A 6 40.71 -21.32 -3.74
C ARG A 6 41.01 -19.92 -3.20
N ARG A 7 41.94 -19.20 -3.82
CA ARG A 7 42.17 -17.77 -3.54
C ARG A 7 40.87 -17.03 -3.77
N ARG A 8 40.40 -16.28 -2.78
CA ARG A 8 39.36 -15.26 -3.00
C ARG A 8 39.96 -14.20 -3.91
N TYR A 9 39.49 -14.12 -5.16
CA TYR A 9 39.75 -12.97 -6.01
C TYR A 9 38.98 -11.79 -5.43
N THR A 10 39.65 -10.95 -4.65
CA THR A 10 39.17 -9.61 -4.33
C THR A 10 39.38 -8.76 -5.58
N ILE A 11 38.38 -8.72 -6.46
CA ILE A 11 38.39 -7.85 -7.63
C ILE A 11 38.28 -6.40 -7.13
N ASN A 12 39.26 -5.58 -7.44
CA ASN A 12 39.18 -4.14 -7.20
C ASN A 12 38.15 -3.54 -8.15
N VAL A 13 37.04 -3.07 -7.59
CA VAL A 13 35.93 -2.45 -8.31
C VAL A 13 36.41 -1.16 -8.99
N ARG A 14 36.62 -1.19 -10.31
CA ARG A 14 36.86 0.00 -11.12
C ARG A 14 35.52 0.60 -11.57
N ASN A 15 34.89 1.38 -10.69
CA ASN A 15 33.69 2.16 -11.00
C ASN A 15 33.99 3.42 -11.84
N ASN A 16 34.75 3.28 -12.94
CA ASN A 16 34.96 4.34 -13.93
C ASN A 16 34.43 3.85 -15.29
N ILE A 17 33.13 4.02 -15.48
CA ILE A 17 32.55 4.30 -16.80
C ILE A 17 32.59 5.82 -16.91
N ASP A 18 33.15 6.36 -17.99
CA ASP A 18 33.31 7.82 -18.11
C ASP A 18 31.96 8.52 -18.30
N TYR A 19 31.89 9.80 -17.90
CA TYR A 19 30.69 10.64 -18.02
C TYR A 19 30.06 10.59 -19.44
N PHE A 20 30.92 10.61 -20.47
CA PHE A 20 30.50 10.53 -21.87
C PHE A 20 29.84 9.20 -22.23
N ASP A 21 30.32 8.07 -21.69
CA ASP A 21 29.70 6.76 -21.91
C ASP A 21 28.32 6.68 -21.23
N PHE A 22 28.19 7.24 -20.01
CA PHE A 22 26.89 7.34 -19.35
C PHE A 22 25.91 8.21 -20.12
N GLN A 23 26.35 9.34 -20.68
CA GLN A 23 25.50 10.22 -21.49
C GLN A 23 25.06 9.53 -22.81
N ASN A 24 25.93 8.72 -23.42
CA ASN A 24 25.61 7.94 -24.62
C ASN A 24 24.59 6.82 -24.35
N ILE A 25 24.61 6.21 -23.16
CA ILE A 25 23.64 5.17 -22.75
C ILE A 25 22.31 5.81 -22.30
N TYR A 26 22.37 6.85 -21.47
CA TYR A 26 21.20 7.46 -20.81
C TYR A 26 20.82 8.80 -21.44
N GLN A 27 20.50 8.78 -22.73
CA GLN A 27 20.23 9.98 -23.52
C GLN A 27 18.93 10.72 -23.14
N HIS A 28 18.00 10.07 -22.44
CA HIS A 28 16.65 10.58 -22.16
C HIS A 28 16.15 10.18 -20.75
N ASP A 29 15.31 11.05 -20.14
CA ASP A 29 14.74 10.86 -18.80
C ASP A 29 13.68 9.76 -18.70
N LEU A 30 13.00 9.47 -19.81
CA LEU A 30 12.04 8.36 -19.94
C LEU A 30 12.67 7.26 -20.79
N HIS A 31 12.70 6.04 -20.27
CA HIS A 31 13.41 4.90 -20.86
C HIS A 31 12.42 3.78 -21.23
N MET A 32 12.54 3.22 -22.43
CA MET A 32 11.65 2.13 -22.91
C MET A 32 12.09 0.74 -22.44
N TYR A 33 13.32 0.62 -21.90
CA TYR A 33 13.96 -0.62 -21.39
C TYR A 33 14.19 -1.70 -22.47
N ASP A 34 14.65 -1.30 -23.65
CA ASP A 34 14.85 -2.16 -24.83
C ASP A 34 16.06 -3.10 -24.69
N PHE A 35 17.09 -2.66 -23.97
CA PHE A 35 18.33 -3.42 -23.73
C PHE A 35 18.56 -3.61 -22.22
N PRO A 36 19.16 -4.73 -21.78
CA PRO A 36 19.52 -4.93 -20.37
C PRO A 36 20.71 -4.05 -19.96
N PRO A 37 20.79 -3.62 -18.69
CA PRO A 37 21.93 -2.86 -18.18
C PRO A 37 23.21 -3.73 -18.19
N THR A 38 24.32 -3.13 -18.61
CA THR A 38 25.66 -3.74 -18.61
C THR A 38 26.52 -3.16 -17.48
N GLY A 39 27.50 -3.94 -17.02
CA GLY A 39 28.40 -3.59 -15.91
C GLY A 39 28.14 -4.39 -14.64
N GLU A 40 28.86 -4.05 -13.58
CA GLU A 40 28.80 -4.72 -12.27
C GLU A 40 28.17 -3.81 -11.22
N ILE A 41 27.43 -4.40 -10.28
CA ILE A 41 26.90 -3.73 -9.09
C ILE A 41 27.09 -4.61 -7.86
N SER A 42 27.12 -3.99 -6.68
CA SER A 42 27.16 -4.76 -5.42
C SER A 42 25.85 -5.51 -5.19
N LEU A 43 25.89 -6.65 -4.50
CA LEU A 43 24.66 -7.37 -4.10
C LEU A 43 23.75 -6.47 -3.23
N THR A 44 24.32 -5.62 -2.38
CA THR A 44 23.57 -4.65 -1.57
C THR A 44 22.79 -3.67 -2.43
N GLU A 45 23.43 -3.10 -3.47
CA GLU A 45 22.81 -2.17 -4.43
C GLU A 45 21.73 -2.88 -5.26
N PHE A 46 21.98 -4.11 -5.74
CA PHE A 46 20.99 -4.95 -6.41
C PHE A 46 19.74 -5.15 -5.53
N GLU A 47 19.95 -5.52 -4.25
CA GLU A 47 18.84 -5.75 -3.34
C GLU A 47 18.09 -4.46 -2.97
N GLU A 48 18.79 -3.34 -2.86
CA GLU A 48 18.22 -2.02 -2.57
C GLU A 48 17.35 -1.54 -3.72
N LEU A 49 17.88 -1.50 -4.94
CA LEU A 49 17.17 -1.05 -6.14
C LEU A 49 15.89 -1.85 -6.41
N GLY A 50 15.92 -3.18 -6.22
CA GLY A 50 14.72 -4.00 -6.36
C GLY A 50 13.66 -3.77 -5.27
N ARG A 51 14.08 -3.43 -4.03
CA ARG A 51 13.15 -3.03 -2.94
C ARG A 51 12.58 -1.64 -3.16
N GLU A 52 13.40 -0.69 -3.62
CA GLU A 52 12.98 0.67 -3.93
C GLU A 52 11.96 0.70 -5.07
N ARG A 53 12.20 -0.05 -6.16
CA ARG A 53 11.23 -0.13 -7.26
C ARG A 53 9.96 -0.89 -6.90
N LEU A 54 10.03 -1.93 -6.06
CA LEU A 54 8.80 -2.56 -5.55
C LEU A 54 7.94 -1.51 -4.82
N LYS A 55 8.52 -0.73 -3.91
CA LYS A 55 7.80 0.36 -3.21
C LYS A 55 7.22 1.39 -4.17
N LEU A 56 7.97 1.80 -5.20
CA LEU A 56 7.46 2.68 -6.27
C LEU A 56 6.20 2.10 -6.91
N LEU A 57 6.27 0.85 -7.40
CA LEU A 57 5.15 0.21 -8.11
C LEU A 57 3.94 -0.01 -7.19
N GLN A 58 4.15 -0.27 -5.89
CA GLN A 58 3.08 -0.27 -4.89
C GLN A 58 2.45 1.13 -4.69
N HIS A 59 3.23 2.22 -4.70
CA HIS A 59 2.67 3.57 -4.66
C HIS A 59 1.91 3.93 -5.93
N VAL A 60 2.31 3.40 -7.10
CA VAL A 60 1.55 3.53 -8.35
C VAL A 60 0.23 2.76 -8.28
N GLU A 61 0.23 1.51 -7.84
CA GLU A 61 -0.98 0.70 -7.63
C GLU A 61 -1.96 1.40 -6.67
N ASN A 62 -1.43 1.88 -5.54
CA ASN A 62 -2.21 2.62 -4.57
C ASN A 62 -2.86 3.89 -5.16
N ASN A 63 -2.17 4.59 -6.07
CA ASN A 63 -2.73 5.74 -6.78
C ASN A 63 -3.78 5.34 -7.84
N ALA A 64 -3.64 4.19 -8.48
CA ALA A 64 -4.58 3.71 -9.49
C ALA A 64 -5.96 3.35 -8.89
N ILE A 65 -5.99 2.81 -7.67
CA ILE A 65 -7.22 2.40 -6.97
C ILE A 65 -8.00 3.61 -6.40
N ARG A 66 -7.35 4.77 -6.25
CA ARG A 66 -7.95 5.98 -5.67
C ARG A 66 -8.92 6.67 -6.64
N THR A 67 -10.21 6.71 -6.25
CA THR A 67 -11.32 7.28 -7.02
C THR A 67 -11.52 8.78 -6.81
N ASP A 68 -10.91 9.35 -5.77
CA ASP A 68 -10.94 10.78 -5.43
C ASP A 68 -10.04 11.64 -6.31
N PHE A 69 -8.95 11.08 -6.85
CA PHE A 69 -8.09 11.76 -7.82
C PHE A 69 -8.78 11.80 -9.20
N LYS A 70 -9.21 12.98 -9.61
CA LYS A 70 -9.97 13.17 -10.86
C LYS A 70 -9.05 13.39 -12.06
N THR A 71 -7.93 14.07 -11.87
CA THR A 71 -6.97 14.36 -12.94
C THR A 71 -5.75 13.44 -12.88
N GLN A 72 -4.91 13.52 -13.91
CA GLN A 72 -3.61 12.85 -13.94
C GLN A 72 -2.59 13.57 -13.05
N GLU A 73 -2.66 14.90 -12.93
CA GLU A 73 -1.74 15.68 -12.08
C GLU A 73 -2.03 15.45 -10.58
N ASP A 74 -3.29 15.26 -10.17
CA ASP A 74 -3.62 14.88 -8.78
C ASP A 74 -2.90 13.59 -8.35
N ARG A 75 -2.97 12.55 -9.21
CA ARG A 75 -2.30 11.25 -8.99
C ARG A 75 -0.78 11.41 -8.93
N LYS A 76 -0.23 12.24 -9.81
CA LYS A 76 1.21 12.49 -9.93
C LYS A 76 1.76 13.25 -8.72
N GLN A 77 1.06 14.29 -8.27
CA GLN A 77 1.41 15.05 -7.06
C GLN A 77 1.30 14.18 -5.80
N ASN A 78 0.29 13.31 -5.71
CA ASN A 78 0.18 12.36 -4.60
C ASN A 78 1.31 11.31 -4.63
N LEU A 79 1.61 10.74 -5.81
CA LEU A 79 2.75 9.84 -6.00
C LEU A 79 4.07 10.51 -5.59
N HIS A 80 4.35 11.73 -6.08
CA HIS A 80 5.53 12.50 -5.69
C HIS A 80 5.66 12.68 -4.18
N THR A 81 4.56 13.05 -3.52
CA THR A 81 4.51 13.25 -2.07
C THR A 81 4.80 11.95 -1.31
N ALA A 82 4.25 10.82 -1.77
CA ALA A 82 4.53 9.50 -1.20
C ALA A 82 5.99 9.06 -1.41
N LEU A 83 6.54 9.26 -2.61
CA LEU A 83 7.94 8.92 -2.92
C LEU A 83 8.93 9.76 -2.10
N MET A 84 8.69 11.06 -1.95
CA MET A 84 9.52 11.93 -1.12
C MET A 84 9.48 11.56 0.37
N LYS A 85 8.30 11.18 0.88
CA LYS A 85 8.11 10.69 2.26
C LYS A 85 8.87 9.39 2.54
N ASP A 86 8.90 8.48 1.58
CA ASP A 86 9.58 7.19 1.69
C ASP A 86 11.07 7.23 1.29
N GLY A 87 11.61 8.41 0.95
CA GLY A 87 13.02 8.62 0.61
C GLY A 87 13.41 8.30 -0.84
N LEU A 88 12.43 7.97 -1.70
CA LEU A 88 12.60 7.54 -3.10
C LEU A 88 12.84 8.74 -4.05
N LYS A 89 13.83 9.56 -3.70
CA LYS A 89 14.09 10.90 -4.30
C LYS A 89 14.33 10.86 -5.81
N TYR A 90 15.02 9.84 -6.32
CA TYR A 90 15.34 9.75 -7.75
C TYR A 90 14.11 9.43 -8.60
N PHE A 91 13.20 8.57 -8.11
CA PHE A 91 11.90 8.35 -8.77
C PHE A 91 11.00 9.59 -8.68
N ALA A 92 11.00 10.30 -7.54
CA ALA A 92 10.27 11.57 -7.41
C ALA A 92 10.78 12.64 -8.39
N HIS A 93 12.09 12.73 -8.59
CA HIS A 93 12.71 13.60 -9.59
C HIS A 93 12.33 13.21 -11.03
N LEU A 94 12.52 11.94 -11.40
CA LEU A 94 12.21 11.41 -12.75
C LEU A 94 10.71 11.49 -13.10
N LEU A 95 9.83 11.68 -12.11
CA LEU A 95 8.40 11.90 -12.33
C LEU A 95 8.09 13.24 -12.99
N TYR A 96 8.92 14.27 -12.78
CA TYR A 96 8.78 15.63 -13.34
C TYR A 96 9.86 16.00 -14.36
N ALA A 97 10.71 15.04 -14.72
CA ALA A 97 11.78 15.25 -15.68
C ALA A 97 11.22 15.42 -17.11
N LYS A 98 11.82 16.35 -17.88
CA LYS A 98 11.24 16.86 -19.12
C LYS A 98 11.74 16.16 -20.39
N GLY A 99 12.80 15.36 -20.30
CA GLY A 99 13.27 14.49 -21.37
C GLY A 99 14.78 14.56 -21.61
N CYS A 100 15.26 15.68 -22.14
CA CYS A 100 16.49 15.69 -22.94
C CYS A 100 17.54 16.75 -22.59
N LYS A 101 17.21 17.75 -21.77
CA LYS A 101 18.09 18.90 -21.47
C LYS A 101 19.35 18.44 -20.75
N SER A 102 20.46 19.16 -20.98
CA SER A 102 21.84 18.82 -20.59
C SER A 102 21.89 18.15 -19.21
N PRO A 103 21.99 16.80 -19.15
CA PRO A 103 21.80 16.08 -17.90
C PRO A 103 22.98 16.36 -16.98
N THR A 104 22.70 16.62 -15.72
CA THR A 104 23.74 16.61 -14.70
C THR A 104 24.18 15.16 -14.43
N GLU A 105 25.35 14.98 -13.82
CA GLU A 105 25.79 13.66 -13.34
C GLU A 105 24.73 12.99 -12.43
N THR A 106 24.04 13.79 -11.62
CA THR A 106 22.94 13.31 -10.76
C THR A 106 21.80 12.70 -11.59
N ASP A 107 21.45 13.32 -12.72
CA ASP A 107 20.34 12.87 -13.58
C ASP A 107 20.73 11.57 -14.31
N LEU A 108 21.98 11.47 -14.78
CA LEU A 108 22.53 10.23 -15.34
C LEU A 108 22.52 9.08 -14.33
N GLN A 109 22.90 9.34 -13.07
CA GLN A 109 22.82 8.34 -11.99
C GLN A 109 21.37 7.96 -11.66
N TYR A 110 20.42 8.89 -11.73
CA TYR A 110 18.99 8.60 -11.54
C TYR A 110 18.45 7.73 -12.67
N ARG A 111 18.76 8.05 -13.94
CA ARG A 111 18.42 7.24 -15.12
C ARG A 111 19.03 5.83 -15.03
N ARG A 112 20.29 5.70 -14.59
CA ARG A 112 20.95 4.41 -14.31
C ARG A 112 20.20 3.59 -13.25
N LYS A 113 19.83 4.19 -12.11
CA LYS A 113 19.10 3.48 -11.03
C LYS A 113 17.72 3.03 -11.47
N ASP A 114 16.99 3.88 -12.20
CA ASP A 114 15.70 3.54 -12.79
C ASP A 114 15.84 2.35 -13.76
N HIS A 115 16.80 2.39 -14.69
CA HIS A 115 17.07 1.32 -15.63
C HIS A 115 17.42 -0.02 -14.94
N ILE A 116 18.39 -0.02 -14.03
CA ILE A 116 18.81 -1.24 -13.32
C ILE A 116 17.65 -1.83 -12.50
N SER A 117 16.97 -0.98 -11.73
CA SER A 117 15.87 -1.43 -10.88
C SER A 117 14.72 -2.04 -11.68
N HIS A 118 14.42 -1.53 -12.89
CA HIS A 118 13.43 -2.11 -13.79
C HIS A 118 13.74 -3.58 -14.12
N PHE A 119 14.97 -3.88 -14.54
CA PHE A 119 15.35 -5.25 -14.89
C PHE A 119 15.39 -6.19 -13.67
N ILE A 120 15.73 -5.68 -12.48
CA ILE A 120 15.64 -6.44 -11.23
C ILE A 120 14.18 -6.80 -10.91
N SER A 121 13.25 -5.85 -11.05
CA SER A 121 11.82 -6.11 -10.89
C SER A 121 11.26 -7.04 -11.97
N ARG A 122 11.71 -6.91 -13.23
CA ARG A 122 11.35 -7.82 -14.34
C ARG A 122 11.75 -9.26 -14.01
N LEU A 123 12.94 -9.47 -13.45
CA LEU A 123 13.38 -10.79 -12.96
C LEU A 123 12.46 -11.29 -11.83
N SER A 124 12.21 -10.51 -10.78
CA SER A 124 11.42 -11.00 -9.62
C SER A 124 9.95 -11.32 -9.93
N HIS A 125 9.38 -10.73 -10.99
CA HIS A 125 7.97 -10.92 -11.36
C HIS A 125 7.74 -11.88 -12.56
N CYS A 126 8.80 -12.35 -13.25
CA CYS A 126 8.63 -13.13 -14.49
C CYS A 126 8.14 -14.59 -14.34
N GLN A 127 7.95 -15.12 -13.13
CA GLN A 127 7.65 -16.54 -12.94
C GLN A 127 6.16 -16.89 -13.04
N GLU A 128 5.31 -16.13 -12.35
CA GLU A 128 3.87 -16.33 -12.20
C GLU A 128 3.09 -15.32 -13.06
N SER A 129 2.07 -15.78 -13.78
CA SER A 129 1.28 -14.94 -14.72
C SER A 129 0.68 -13.69 -14.06
N ASP A 130 0.11 -13.84 -12.86
CA ASP A 130 -0.51 -12.73 -12.14
C ASP A 130 0.51 -11.66 -11.74
N ARG A 131 1.73 -12.07 -11.35
CA ARG A 131 2.83 -11.17 -11.01
C ARG A 131 3.39 -10.46 -12.24
N GLN A 132 3.51 -11.17 -13.36
CA GLN A 132 3.87 -10.56 -14.65
C GLN A 132 2.87 -9.46 -15.01
N MET A 133 1.57 -9.77 -14.97
CA MET A 133 0.52 -8.83 -15.35
C MET A 133 0.43 -7.64 -14.38
N TRP A 134 0.58 -7.88 -13.07
CA TRP A 134 0.69 -6.82 -12.07
C TRP A 134 1.84 -5.86 -12.39
N PHE A 135 3.06 -6.40 -12.56
CA PHE A 135 4.25 -5.60 -12.88
C PHE A 135 4.07 -4.80 -14.17
N ILE A 136 3.57 -5.43 -15.24
CA ILE A 136 3.31 -4.77 -16.52
C ILE A 136 2.32 -3.61 -16.36
N ASN A 137 1.24 -3.81 -15.60
CA ASN A 137 0.24 -2.77 -15.38
C ASN A 137 0.80 -1.60 -14.55
N GLN A 138 1.55 -1.86 -13.47
CA GLN A 138 2.15 -0.78 -12.67
C GLN A 138 3.24 -0.01 -13.43
N GLU A 139 4.06 -0.67 -14.25
CA GLU A 139 5.04 -0.01 -15.12
C GLU A 139 4.35 0.86 -16.19
N ILE A 140 3.21 0.44 -16.73
CA ILE A 140 2.41 1.21 -17.69
C ILE A 140 1.80 2.47 -17.04
N GLU A 141 1.24 2.37 -15.83
CA GLU A 141 0.73 3.55 -15.13
C GLU A 141 1.86 4.51 -14.71
N LEU A 142 3.02 3.98 -14.30
CA LEU A 142 4.23 4.79 -14.05
C LEU A 142 4.69 5.51 -15.33
N PHE A 143 4.69 4.81 -16.47
CA PHE A 143 5.07 5.37 -17.76
C PHE A 143 4.16 6.54 -18.16
N LYS A 144 2.82 6.40 -18.02
CA LYS A 144 1.86 7.49 -18.28
C LYS A 144 2.18 8.74 -17.47
N LEU A 145 2.40 8.57 -16.16
CA LEU A 145 2.66 9.70 -15.26
C LEU A 145 3.97 10.42 -15.62
N ARG A 146 5.04 9.68 -15.95
CA ARG A 146 6.31 10.26 -16.43
C ARG A 146 6.18 10.92 -17.80
N PHE A 147 5.48 10.28 -18.75
CA PHE A 147 5.26 10.82 -20.10
C PHE A 147 4.56 12.18 -20.06
N SER A 148 3.59 12.38 -19.14
CA SER A 148 2.92 13.67 -18.97
C SER A 148 3.79 14.83 -18.44
N SER A 149 5.08 14.60 -18.17
CA SER A 149 6.05 15.64 -17.82
C SER A 149 6.94 16.08 -18.98
N LEU A 150 6.95 15.34 -20.08
CA LEU A 150 7.81 15.64 -21.22
C LEU A 150 7.39 16.96 -21.89
N ASP A 151 8.36 17.78 -22.24
CA ASP A 151 8.13 18.90 -23.16
C ASP A 151 8.27 18.45 -24.63
N LYS A 152 7.93 19.33 -25.57
CA LYS A 152 7.91 19.01 -27.00
C LYS A 152 9.26 18.46 -27.49
N GLU A 153 10.36 19.05 -27.02
CA GLU A 153 11.73 18.63 -27.33
C GLU A 153 12.02 17.20 -26.81
N GLY A 154 11.57 16.87 -25.59
CA GLY A 154 11.64 15.52 -25.03
C GLY A 154 10.86 14.49 -25.86
N ILE A 155 9.64 14.84 -26.30
CA ILE A 155 8.81 13.96 -27.14
C ILE A 155 9.46 13.71 -28.51
N GLU A 156 9.97 14.76 -29.16
CA GLU A 156 10.66 14.67 -30.46
C GLU A 156 11.96 13.84 -30.36
N LYS A 157 12.73 14.02 -29.28
CA LYS A 157 13.90 13.18 -29.01
C LYS A 157 13.52 11.72 -28.79
N LEU A 158 12.44 11.44 -28.04
CA LEU A 158 12.00 10.06 -27.81
C LEU A 158 11.49 9.40 -29.12
N LEU A 159 10.80 10.13 -30.00
CA LEU A 159 10.41 9.63 -31.33
C LEU A 159 11.63 9.24 -32.18
N SER A 160 12.63 10.11 -32.26
CA SER A 160 13.85 9.87 -33.04
C SER A 160 14.72 8.76 -32.47
N MET A 161 14.88 8.66 -31.15
CA MET A 161 15.67 7.61 -30.49
C MET A 161 15.15 6.19 -30.78
N HIS A 162 13.82 6.01 -30.82
CA HIS A 162 13.21 4.69 -31.04
C HIS A 162 12.78 4.45 -32.50
N ASN A 163 13.16 5.35 -33.43
CA ASN A 163 12.81 5.31 -34.86
C ASN A 163 11.31 5.05 -35.11
N ILE A 164 10.44 5.74 -34.36
CA ILE A 164 9.00 5.56 -34.45
C ILE A 164 8.43 6.48 -35.52
N ASP A 165 8.03 5.92 -36.66
CA ASP A 165 7.31 6.63 -37.73
C ASP A 165 6.06 7.33 -37.18
N CYS A 166 6.21 8.63 -36.96
CA CYS A 166 5.23 9.55 -36.42
C CYS A 166 5.65 10.96 -36.83
N GLN A 167 4.87 11.61 -37.70
CA GLN A 167 5.20 12.92 -38.26
C GLN A 167 4.11 13.92 -37.89
N GLN A 168 4.48 15.15 -37.53
CA GLN A 168 3.51 16.24 -37.42
C GLN A 168 2.93 16.52 -38.82
N ILE A 169 1.61 16.71 -38.92
CA ILE A 169 0.98 17.06 -40.19
C ILE A 169 1.23 18.53 -40.53
N THR A 170 1.25 18.88 -41.82
CA THR A 170 1.39 20.28 -42.23
C THR A 170 0.09 21.06 -41.97
N GLN A 171 0.13 22.39 -42.04
CA GLN A 171 -1.08 23.20 -41.86
C GLN A 171 -2.08 22.97 -43.01
N GLU A 172 -1.58 22.75 -44.23
CA GLU A 172 -2.37 22.41 -45.41
C GLU A 172 -3.06 21.05 -45.23
N GLU A 173 -2.30 20.00 -44.85
CA GLU A 173 -2.87 18.68 -44.54
C GLU A 173 -3.95 18.77 -43.45
N LYS A 174 -3.75 19.64 -42.44
CA LYS A 174 -4.65 19.84 -41.30
C LYS A 174 -5.94 20.55 -41.66
N ASP A 175 -5.89 21.53 -42.57
CA ASP A 175 -7.07 22.27 -43.00
C ASP A 175 -7.92 21.46 -44.01
N GLU A 176 -7.32 20.56 -44.79
CA GLU A 176 -8.05 19.62 -45.67
C GLU A 176 -8.94 18.62 -44.90
N ILE A 177 -8.47 18.10 -43.76
CA ILE A 177 -9.17 17.05 -42.96
C ILE A 177 -9.81 17.60 -41.67
N ARG A 178 -10.02 18.91 -41.63
CA ARG A 178 -10.33 19.67 -40.41
C ARG A 178 -11.59 19.21 -39.69
N GLU A 179 -12.68 18.99 -40.43
CA GLU A 179 -13.96 18.57 -39.84
C GLU A 179 -13.93 17.09 -39.43
N GLU A 180 -13.16 16.25 -40.11
CA GLU A 180 -12.92 14.86 -39.74
C GLU A 180 -12.13 14.74 -38.42
N LEU A 181 -11.10 15.58 -38.23
CA LEU A 181 -10.43 15.72 -36.94
C LEU A 181 -11.41 16.18 -35.86
N ARG A 182 -12.24 17.20 -36.15
CA ARG A 182 -13.25 17.71 -35.21
C ARG A 182 -14.23 16.64 -34.75
N LEU A 183 -14.80 15.88 -35.68
CA LEU A 183 -15.77 14.83 -35.40
C LEU A 183 -15.14 13.69 -34.59
N SER A 184 -13.92 13.27 -34.95
CA SER A 184 -13.22 12.16 -34.30
C SER A 184 -12.65 12.50 -32.90
N THR A 185 -12.15 13.72 -32.67
CA THR A 185 -11.63 14.14 -31.34
C THR A 185 -12.66 14.79 -30.42
N SER A 186 -13.93 14.90 -30.86
CA SER A 186 -15.04 15.51 -30.11
C SER A 186 -15.19 14.98 -28.68
N SER A 187 -14.94 13.69 -28.47
CA SER A 187 -15.01 12.99 -27.18
C SER A 187 -13.93 13.41 -26.17
N ILE A 188 -12.83 14.03 -26.60
CA ILE A 188 -11.68 14.39 -25.76
C ILE A 188 -11.78 15.82 -25.22
N LYS A 189 -12.74 16.62 -25.71
CA LYS A 189 -12.77 18.09 -25.53
C LYS A 189 -11.53 18.78 -26.08
N VAL A 190 -11.08 18.38 -27.28
CA VAL A 190 -10.20 19.22 -28.10
C VAL A 190 -11.02 20.45 -28.53
N LEU A 191 -11.04 21.48 -27.67
CA LEU A 191 -11.89 22.66 -27.84
C LEU A 191 -11.46 23.56 -29.01
N ASN A 192 -10.20 23.46 -29.43
CA ASN A 192 -9.64 24.26 -30.50
C ASN A 192 -8.64 23.42 -31.32
N ILE A 193 -9.02 23.12 -32.57
CA ILE A 193 -8.20 22.34 -33.51
C ILE A 193 -7.01 23.17 -34.00
N ASP A 194 -7.16 24.48 -34.20
CA ASP A 194 -6.10 25.38 -34.66
C ASP A 194 -4.89 25.31 -33.73
N MET A 195 -5.13 25.39 -32.43
CA MET A 195 -4.09 25.35 -31.39
C MET A 195 -3.53 23.94 -31.11
N THR A 196 -4.15 22.88 -31.63
CA THR A 196 -3.75 21.50 -31.33
C THR A 196 -2.82 20.96 -32.42
N GLU A 197 -1.67 20.41 -32.02
CA GLU A 197 -0.76 19.71 -32.93
C GLU A 197 -1.27 18.30 -33.19
N PHE A 198 -1.26 17.88 -34.47
CA PHE A 198 -1.72 16.57 -34.92
C PHE A 198 -0.59 15.81 -35.61
N TYR A 199 -0.59 14.49 -35.44
CA TYR A 199 0.44 13.60 -35.92
C TYR A 199 -0.16 12.46 -36.74
N LYS A 200 0.49 12.12 -37.86
CA LYS A 200 0.15 10.96 -38.69
C LYS A 200 0.98 9.75 -38.27
N VAL A 201 0.30 8.64 -37.99
CA VAL A 201 0.90 7.35 -37.57
C VAL A 201 0.23 6.19 -38.29
N SER A 202 0.93 5.05 -38.47
CA SER A 202 0.28 3.85 -38.99
C SER A 202 -0.79 3.32 -38.01
N PHE A 203 -2.01 3.06 -38.50
CA PHE A 203 -3.18 2.78 -37.66
C PHE A 203 -2.98 1.64 -36.65
N TYR A 204 -2.28 0.58 -37.03
CA TYR A 204 -2.06 -0.61 -36.19
C TYR A 204 -1.28 -0.29 -34.90
N ARG A 205 -0.55 0.82 -34.83
CA ARG A 205 0.20 1.23 -33.63
C ARG A 205 -0.68 1.82 -32.53
N VAL A 206 -1.85 2.38 -32.87
CA VAL A 206 -2.77 3.10 -31.96
C VAL A 206 -4.17 2.45 -31.92
N SER A 207 -4.19 1.12 -31.87
CA SER A 207 -5.43 0.31 -31.93
C SER A 207 -6.42 0.60 -30.79
N ASP A 208 -5.96 1.07 -29.64
CA ASP A 208 -6.79 1.49 -28.51
C ASP A 208 -7.56 2.80 -28.77
N LEU A 209 -6.96 3.75 -29.48
CA LEU A 209 -7.60 5.00 -29.91
C LEU A 209 -8.69 4.72 -30.97
N ILE A 210 -8.38 3.81 -31.90
CA ILE A 210 -9.31 3.38 -32.96
C ILE A 210 -10.49 2.64 -32.36
N ARG A 211 -10.24 1.67 -31.46
CA ARG A 211 -11.28 0.92 -30.74
C ARG A 211 -12.20 1.84 -29.91
N SER A 212 -11.68 2.95 -29.40
CA SER A 212 -12.46 3.95 -28.67
C SER A 212 -13.08 5.04 -29.58
N ARG A 213 -12.86 4.99 -30.90
CA ARG A 213 -13.32 5.96 -31.91
C ARG A 213 -12.94 7.40 -31.57
N ARG A 214 -11.68 7.59 -31.15
CA ARG A 214 -11.12 8.87 -30.68
C ARG A 214 -10.17 9.56 -31.66
N VAL A 215 -9.97 8.99 -32.85
CA VAL A 215 -9.00 9.42 -33.86
C VAL A 215 -9.58 9.29 -35.26
N TYR A 216 -9.14 10.16 -36.17
CA TYR A 216 -9.47 10.05 -37.58
C TYR A 216 -8.58 9.00 -38.25
N LEU A 217 -9.13 8.27 -39.24
CA LEU A 217 -8.47 7.21 -39.96
C LEU A 217 -8.72 7.39 -41.45
N SER A 218 -7.65 7.54 -42.24
CA SER A 218 -7.72 7.61 -43.71
C SER A 218 -6.58 6.81 -44.32
N GLN A 219 -6.87 5.98 -45.32
CA GLN A 219 -5.88 5.20 -46.09
C GLN A 219 -4.87 4.38 -45.24
N GLY A 220 -5.27 3.91 -44.05
CA GLY A 220 -4.39 3.17 -43.11
C GLY A 220 -3.51 4.05 -42.21
N ILE A 221 -3.67 5.37 -42.29
CA ILE A 221 -3.03 6.36 -41.44
C ILE A 221 -4.04 6.86 -40.40
N ALA A 222 -3.67 6.79 -39.12
CA ALA A 222 -4.41 7.39 -38.03
C ALA A 222 -3.84 8.78 -37.73
N TYR A 223 -4.72 9.76 -37.52
CA TYR A 223 -4.39 11.12 -37.19
C TYR A 223 -4.73 11.37 -35.73
N ILE A 224 -3.71 11.65 -34.92
CA ILE A 224 -3.81 11.67 -33.46
C ILE A 224 -3.37 13.04 -32.91
N PRO A 225 -4.08 13.62 -31.93
CA PRO A 225 -3.63 14.86 -31.30
C PRO A 225 -2.41 14.60 -30.40
N GLN A 226 -1.60 15.62 -30.15
CA GLN A 226 -0.39 15.55 -29.32
C GLN A 226 -0.61 14.86 -27.96
N ILE A 227 -1.75 15.09 -27.32
CA ILE A 227 -2.11 14.50 -26.02
C ILE A 227 -2.25 12.96 -26.08
N ASP A 228 -2.62 12.38 -27.22
CA ASP A 228 -2.75 10.94 -27.41
C ASP A 228 -1.46 10.28 -27.95
N LEU A 229 -0.36 11.03 -28.18
CA LEU A 229 0.96 10.43 -28.51
C LEU A 229 1.41 9.41 -27.47
N VAL A 230 0.97 9.55 -26.22
CA VAL A 230 1.22 8.57 -25.15
C VAL A 230 0.74 7.16 -25.53
N SER A 231 -0.34 7.00 -26.28
CA SER A 231 -0.86 5.68 -26.73
C SER A 231 0.15 4.96 -27.64
N LEU A 232 0.78 5.69 -28.57
CA LEU A 232 1.80 5.16 -29.48
C LEU A 232 2.98 4.56 -28.71
N PHE A 233 3.51 5.30 -27.73
CA PHE A 233 4.60 4.82 -26.88
C PHE A 233 4.16 3.69 -25.95
N LEU A 234 2.96 3.75 -25.37
CA LEU A 234 2.43 2.69 -24.51
C LEU A 234 2.24 1.36 -25.25
N SER A 235 1.83 1.42 -26.52
CA SER A 235 1.70 0.25 -27.40
C SER A 235 3.04 -0.46 -27.58
N TYR A 236 4.09 0.29 -27.93
CA TYR A 236 5.46 -0.20 -28.02
C TYR A 236 5.98 -0.71 -26.66
N PHE A 237 5.82 0.08 -25.60
CA PHE A 237 6.30 -0.22 -24.25
C PHE A 237 5.69 -1.51 -23.69
N ARG A 238 4.36 -1.66 -23.79
CA ARG A 238 3.65 -2.86 -23.35
C ARG A 238 4.13 -4.10 -24.11
N LYS A 239 4.42 -3.98 -25.41
CA LYS A 239 5.01 -5.06 -26.20
C LYS A 239 6.40 -5.43 -25.70
N ASN A 240 7.32 -4.47 -25.53
CA ASN A 240 8.67 -4.73 -25.01
C ASN A 240 8.64 -5.41 -23.62
N LEU A 241 7.74 -4.97 -22.73
CA LEU A 241 7.57 -5.61 -21.43
C LEU A 241 7.13 -7.09 -21.54
N LEU A 242 6.17 -7.39 -22.42
CA LEU A 242 5.67 -8.74 -22.65
C LEU A 242 6.74 -9.64 -23.29
N ASP A 243 7.35 -9.17 -24.38
CA ASP A 243 8.39 -9.90 -25.14
C ASP A 243 9.66 -10.13 -24.27
N GLY A 244 9.90 -9.27 -23.27
CA GLY A 244 10.98 -9.41 -22.29
C GLY A 244 10.76 -10.48 -21.20
N MET A 245 9.53 -10.94 -20.95
CA MET A 245 9.24 -11.89 -19.86
C MET A 245 9.86 -13.28 -20.06
N PRO A 246 9.77 -13.93 -21.24
CA PRO A 246 10.39 -15.23 -21.46
C PRO A 246 11.92 -15.19 -21.28
N ALA A 247 12.57 -14.12 -21.76
CA ALA A 247 14.01 -13.93 -21.62
C ALA A 247 14.43 -13.78 -20.14
N ALA A 248 13.68 -13.01 -19.34
CA ALA A 248 13.90 -12.89 -17.90
C ALA A 248 13.75 -14.25 -17.19
N LYS A 249 12.72 -15.03 -17.55
CA LYS A 249 12.49 -16.38 -16.99
C LYS A 249 13.65 -17.34 -17.28
N MET A 250 14.17 -17.34 -18.51
CA MET A 250 15.35 -18.13 -18.88
C MET A 250 16.62 -17.70 -18.14
N SER A 251 16.81 -16.39 -17.90
CA SER A 251 17.95 -15.89 -17.12
C SER A 251 17.92 -16.37 -15.67
N ILE A 252 16.75 -16.44 -15.00
CA ILE A 252 16.66 -17.01 -13.65
C ILE A 252 17.06 -18.48 -13.61
N ILE A 253 16.67 -19.27 -14.62
CA ILE A 253 17.04 -20.69 -14.72
C ILE A 253 18.56 -20.84 -14.88
N ARG A 254 19.21 -19.99 -15.68
CA ARG A 254 20.68 -19.96 -15.80
C ARG A 254 21.39 -19.57 -14.50
N MET A 255 20.73 -18.81 -13.62
CA MET A 255 21.25 -18.38 -12.31
C MET A 255 20.94 -19.37 -11.17
N HIS A 256 20.59 -20.63 -11.46
CA HIS A 256 20.18 -21.61 -10.44
C HIS A 256 21.25 -21.96 -9.41
N GLY A 257 22.53 -21.66 -9.65
CA GLY A 257 23.62 -21.88 -8.71
C GLY A 257 23.85 -20.78 -7.64
N ASP A 258 23.12 -19.65 -7.67
CA ASP A 258 23.27 -18.59 -6.66
C ASP A 258 22.01 -18.44 -5.79
N ASP A 259 21.99 -19.17 -4.68
CA ASP A 259 20.92 -19.15 -3.68
C ASP A 259 20.60 -17.73 -3.15
N ARG A 260 21.57 -16.81 -3.14
CA ARG A 260 21.37 -15.46 -2.59
C ARG A 260 20.43 -14.68 -3.50
N ILE A 261 20.74 -14.67 -4.80
CA ILE A 261 19.93 -13.98 -5.81
C ILE A 261 18.60 -14.70 -6.00
N GLN A 262 18.58 -16.03 -6.04
CA GLN A 262 17.33 -16.79 -6.15
C GLN A 262 16.40 -16.57 -4.95
N SER A 263 16.92 -16.61 -3.71
CA SER A 263 16.15 -16.37 -2.50
C SER A 263 15.61 -14.93 -2.46
N TYR A 264 16.45 -13.94 -2.78
CA TYR A 264 16.02 -12.55 -2.88
C TYR A 264 14.90 -12.37 -3.92
N LEU A 265 15.10 -12.80 -5.17
CA LEU A 265 14.11 -12.61 -6.25
C LEU A 265 12.78 -13.31 -5.94
N LYS A 266 12.79 -14.50 -5.32
CA LYS A 266 11.57 -15.18 -4.84
C LYS A 266 10.92 -14.44 -3.67
N SER A 267 11.70 -13.76 -2.83
CA SER A 267 11.19 -13.01 -1.68
C SER A 267 10.58 -11.65 -2.05
N VAL A 268 11.12 -10.96 -3.06
CA VAL A 268 10.76 -9.56 -3.38
C VAL A 268 9.27 -9.35 -3.56
N PRO A 269 8.54 -10.06 -4.44
CA PRO A 269 7.12 -9.78 -4.63
C PRO A 269 6.33 -10.08 -3.34
N ASN A 270 6.77 -11.08 -2.56
CA ASN A 270 6.17 -11.47 -1.28
C ASN A 270 6.49 -10.47 -0.13
N ILE A 271 7.35 -9.47 -0.36
CA ILE A 271 7.47 -8.30 0.53
C ILE A 271 6.19 -7.45 0.43
N SER A 272 5.54 -7.42 -0.74
CA SER A 272 4.31 -6.63 -0.95
C SER A 272 3.22 -7.03 0.06
N ASP A 273 2.91 -8.31 0.14
CA ASP A 273 1.92 -8.87 1.07
C ASP A 273 2.29 -8.66 2.54
N LYS A 274 3.59 -8.63 2.85
CA LYS A 274 4.10 -8.37 4.20
C LYS A 274 3.99 -6.89 4.58
N THR A 275 4.07 -5.96 3.62
CA THR A 275 3.99 -4.52 3.91
C THR A 275 2.61 -4.01 4.35
N CYS A 276 1.55 -4.82 4.27
CA CYS A 276 0.25 -4.49 4.87
C CYS A 276 -0.03 -5.17 6.21
N VAL A 277 0.89 -5.99 6.73
CA VAL A 277 0.78 -6.53 8.09
C VAL A 277 1.33 -5.51 9.09
N ILE A 278 0.54 -4.47 9.34
CA ILE A 278 0.84 -3.52 10.40
C ILE A 278 0.33 -4.10 11.72
N TRP A 279 1.24 -4.69 12.50
CA TRP A 279 1.00 -5.04 13.88
C TRP A 279 1.04 -3.78 14.75
N THR A 280 0.03 -3.56 15.60
CA THR A 280 0.17 -2.64 16.74
C THR A 280 1.19 -3.20 17.73
N SER A 281 2.10 -2.35 18.20
CA SER A 281 3.01 -2.67 19.32
C SER A 281 2.36 -2.48 20.69
N SER A 282 1.23 -1.78 20.74
CA SER A 282 0.38 -1.64 21.93
C SER A 282 -0.55 -2.83 22.08
N ALA A 283 -0.56 -3.46 23.25
CA ALA A 283 -1.59 -4.45 23.60
C ALA A 283 -2.98 -3.80 23.55
N THR A 284 -3.92 -4.42 22.81
CA THR A 284 -5.32 -3.96 22.74
C THR A 284 -6.16 -4.76 23.75
N PRO A 285 -6.70 -4.13 24.80
CA PRO A 285 -7.52 -4.81 25.80
C PRO A 285 -8.82 -5.38 25.21
N THR A 286 -9.25 -6.55 25.67
CA THR A 286 -10.41 -7.27 25.13
C THR A 286 -11.76 -6.64 25.51
N ASP A 287 -11.83 -5.94 26.64
CA ASP A 287 -12.98 -5.14 27.08
C ASP A 287 -13.34 -4.03 26.09
N LYS A 288 -12.35 -3.51 25.35
CA LYS A 288 -12.55 -2.43 24.38
C LYS A 288 -13.01 -2.91 23.00
N LEU A 289 -13.01 -4.21 22.72
CA LEU A 289 -13.35 -4.73 21.38
C LEU A 289 -14.79 -4.39 20.99
N ASP A 290 -15.73 -4.38 21.95
CA ASP A 290 -17.14 -4.04 21.73
C ASP A 290 -17.33 -2.55 21.35
N GLU A 291 -16.46 -1.65 21.83
CA GLU A 291 -16.42 -0.21 21.45
C GLU A 291 -15.69 -0.01 20.11
N LEU A 292 -14.52 -0.63 19.96
CA LEU A 292 -13.69 -0.59 18.77
C LEU A 292 -14.40 -1.16 17.54
N SER A 293 -15.30 -2.13 17.71
CA SER A 293 -16.12 -2.67 16.63
C SER A 293 -17.03 -1.64 15.98
N LYS A 294 -17.49 -0.64 16.74
CA LYS A 294 -18.40 0.42 16.29
C LYS A 294 -17.66 1.59 15.66
N THR A 295 -16.48 1.92 16.19
CA THR A 295 -15.72 3.13 15.84
C THR A 295 -14.57 2.90 14.87
N SER A 296 -13.93 1.72 14.92
CA SER A 296 -12.61 1.49 14.33
C SER A 296 -12.52 0.25 13.42
N TYR A 297 -13.51 -0.63 13.41
CA TYR A 297 -13.47 -1.84 12.56
C TYR A 297 -14.00 -1.56 11.14
N PRO A 298 -13.40 -2.16 10.10
CA PRO A 298 -14.06 -2.27 8.81
C PRO A 298 -15.29 -3.17 8.91
N MET A 299 -16.28 -2.96 8.04
CA MET A 299 -17.58 -3.65 8.06
C MET A 299 -17.45 -5.19 8.13
N CYS A 300 -16.48 -5.79 7.44
CA CYS A 300 -16.23 -7.25 7.49
C CYS A 300 -15.88 -7.77 8.89
N MET A 301 -15.08 -7.02 9.67
CA MET A 301 -14.67 -7.42 11.01
C MET A 301 -15.73 -7.05 12.06
N ARG A 302 -16.48 -5.96 11.83
CA ARG A 302 -17.65 -5.61 12.64
C ARG A 302 -18.74 -6.67 12.57
N ILE A 303 -19.04 -7.19 11.38
CA ILE A 303 -20.02 -8.28 11.19
C ILE A 303 -19.57 -9.56 11.91
N LEU A 304 -18.30 -9.95 11.79
CA LEU A 304 -17.76 -11.13 12.49
C LEU A 304 -17.80 -10.97 14.02
N HIS A 305 -17.47 -9.78 14.52
CA HIS A 305 -17.58 -9.45 15.94
C HIS A 305 -19.05 -9.53 16.41
N GLU A 306 -19.98 -8.86 15.73
CA GLU A 306 -21.41 -8.90 16.07
C GLU A 306 -21.97 -10.33 16.04
N ALA A 307 -21.63 -11.13 15.02
CA ALA A 307 -22.04 -12.53 14.90
C ALA A 307 -21.47 -13.40 16.03
N LEU A 308 -20.23 -13.16 16.47
CA LEU A 308 -19.65 -13.83 17.64
C LEU A 308 -20.40 -13.47 18.93
N LYS A 309 -20.71 -12.18 19.14
CA LYS A 309 -21.43 -11.70 20.33
C LYS A 309 -22.90 -12.12 20.36
N SER A 310 -23.56 -12.30 19.21
CA SER A 310 -24.97 -12.75 19.13
C SER A 310 -25.11 -14.27 19.15
N ASN A 311 -24.22 -14.98 18.45
CA ASN A 311 -24.37 -16.42 18.25
C ASN A 311 -23.54 -17.22 19.25
N HIS A 312 -22.64 -16.59 20.01
CA HIS A 312 -21.71 -17.21 20.96
C HIS A 312 -20.84 -18.31 20.33
N HIS A 313 -20.64 -18.24 19.00
CA HIS A 313 -19.86 -19.18 18.20
C HIS A 313 -19.53 -18.57 16.84
N LEU A 314 -18.45 -19.03 16.22
CA LEU A 314 -18.14 -18.80 14.81
C LEU A 314 -17.66 -20.10 14.14
N LYS A 315 -18.09 -20.32 12.88
CA LYS A 315 -17.55 -21.36 11.98
C LYS A 315 -16.08 -21.10 11.63
N ASN A 316 -15.39 -22.11 11.10
CA ASN A 316 -13.92 -22.12 11.00
C ASN A 316 -13.35 -20.91 10.26
N SER A 317 -13.84 -20.62 9.06
CA SER A 317 -13.43 -19.47 8.24
C SER A 317 -13.60 -18.14 8.97
N GLY A 318 -14.70 -17.98 9.73
CA GLY A 318 -14.95 -16.80 10.58
C GLY A 318 -13.98 -16.69 11.76
N ARG A 319 -13.65 -17.81 12.43
CA ARG A 319 -12.65 -17.84 13.52
C ARG A 319 -11.26 -17.46 13.01
N ILE A 320 -10.85 -17.97 11.85
CA ILE A 320 -9.55 -17.65 11.25
C ILE A 320 -9.50 -16.16 10.83
N GLN A 321 -10.51 -15.68 10.09
CA GLN A 321 -10.55 -14.28 9.65
C GLN A 321 -10.56 -13.29 10.82
N TYR A 322 -11.42 -13.51 11.82
CA TYR A 322 -11.53 -12.60 12.96
C TYR A 322 -10.38 -12.78 13.96
N GLY A 323 -9.97 -14.02 14.26
CA GLY A 323 -8.88 -14.33 15.18
C GLY A 323 -7.54 -13.76 14.72
N LEU A 324 -7.22 -13.88 13.43
CA LEU A 324 -6.04 -13.25 12.85
C LEU A 324 -6.14 -11.71 12.84
N PHE A 325 -7.32 -11.15 12.61
CA PHE A 325 -7.52 -9.70 12.69
C PHE A 325 -7.30 -9.15 14.11
N ILE A 326 -7.88 -9.77 15.14
CA ILE A 326 -7.71 -9.29 16.53
C ILE A 326 -6.28 -9.46 17.04
N LYS A 327 -5.60 -10.54 16.63
CA LYS A 327 -4.15 -10.71 16.80
C LYS A 327 -3.39 -9.55 16.14
N GLY A 328 -3.79 -9.18 14.91
CA GLY A 328 -3.21 -8.08 14.14
C GLY A 328 -3.35 -6.70 14.79
N ILE A 329 -4.47 -6.43 15.49
CA ILE A 329 -4.67 -5.22 16.29
C ILE A 329 -4.07 -5.32 17.71
N GLY A 330 -3.29 -6.36 18.00
CA GLY A 330 -2.48 -6.44 19.22
C GLY A 330 -3.19 -7.02 20.44
N VAL A 331 -4.30 -7.75 20.26
CA VAL A 331 -4.82 -8.62 21.34
C VAL A 331 -3.80 -9.71 21.62
N THR A 332 -3.44 -9.95 22.88
CA THR A 332 -2.42 -10.97 23.24
C THR A 332 -2.98 -12.39 23.09
N MET A 333 -2.13 -13.41 23.13
CA MET A 333 -2.60 -14.80 23.03
C MET A 333 -3.46 -15.17 24.25
N GLU A 334 -3.02 -14.73 25.42
CA GLU A 334 -3.63 -14.94 26.72
C GLU A 334 -5.00 -14.24 26.78
N ASP A 335 -5.08 -12.98 26.35
CA ASP A 335 -6.34 -12.23 26.25
C ASP A 335 -7.27 -12.82 25.20
N SER A 336 -6.74 -13.25 24.04
CA SER A 336 -7.50 -13.89 22.98
C SER A 336 -8.12 -15.21 23.46
N LEU A 337 -7.36 -16.07 24.15
CA LEU A 337 -7.88 -17.29 24.76
C LEU A 337 -9.01 -16.98 25.75
N SER A 338 -8.83 -15.99 26.63
CA SER A 338 -9.85 -15.55 27.58
C SER A 338 -11.12 -15.04 26.90
N PHE A 339 -10.98 -14.22 25.86
CA PHE A 339 -12.07 -13.66 25.07
C PHE A 339 -12.88 -14.74 24.33
N TRP A 340 -12.20 -15.62 23.57
CA TRP A 340 -12.88 -16.71 22.86
C TRP A 340 -13.54 -17.69 23.83
N LYS A 341 -12.90 -18.01 24.96
CA LYS A 341 -13.46 -18.88 25.99
C LYS A 341 -14.73 -18.28 26.58
N THR A 342 -14.66 -17.05 27.08
CA THR A 342 -15.78 -16.32 27.69
C THR A 342 -17.01 -16.24 26.78
N GLU A 343 -16.81 -16.06 25.48
CA GLU A 343 -17.91 -15.94 24.53
C GLU A 343 -18.44 -17.31 24.08
N PHE A 344 -17.58 -18.32 23.90
CA PHE A 344 -18.00 -19.68 23.51
C PHE A 344 -18.64 -20.45 24.67
N THR A 345 -18.20 -20.26 25.92
CA THR A 345 -18.74 -21.01 27.07
C THR A 345 -20.18 -20.64 27.45
N LYS A 346 -20.79 -19.68 26.74
CA LYS A 346 -22.23 -19.40 26.78
C LYS A 346 -23.07 -20.45 26.03
N LYS A 347 -22.44 -21.30 25.21
CA LYS A 347 -23.10 -22.39 24.45
C LYS A 347 -22.41 -23.75 24.52
N ILE A 348 -21.10 -23.81 24.78
CA ILE A 348 -20.35 -25.07 24.95
C ILE A 348 -19.73 -25.14 26.35
N ASP A 349 -19.40 -26.34 26.82
CA ASP A 349 -18.68 -26.49 28.08
C ASP A 349 -17.21 -26.01 27.98
N SER A 350 -16.62 -25.60 29.11
CA SER A 350 -15.22 -25.19 29.20
C SER A 350 -14.25 -26.29 28.78
N VAL A 351 -14.49 -27.54 29.15
CA VAL A 351 -13.60 -28.67 28.79
C VAL A 351 -13.65 -28.91 27.29
N LYS A 352 -14.85 -28.77 26.69
CA LYS A 352 -15.01 -28.83 25.23
C LYS A 352 -14.28 -27.68 24.53
N PHE A 353 -14.34 -26.45 25.07
CA PHE A 353 -13.58 -25.32 24.54
C PHE A 353 -12.06 -25.59 24.56
N ASP A 354 -11.55 -26.05 25.70
CA ASP A 354 -10.12 -26.29 25.90
C ASP A 354 -9.58 -27.40 25.00
N LYS A 355 -10.40 -28.44 24.71
CA LYS A 355 -10.06 -29.53 23.78
C LYS A 355 -10.12 -29.11 22.30
N GLU A 356 -11.19 -28.46 21.86
CA GLU A 356 -11.46 -28.22 20.42
C GLU A 356 -10.88 -26.90 19.87
N TYR A 357 -10.70 -25.87 20.70
CA TYR A 357 -10.42 -24.50 20.21
C TYR A 357 -9.15 -23.87 20.78
N ALA A 358 -8.76 -24.17 22.02
CA ALA A 358 -7.62 -23.52 22.65
C ALA A 358 -6.29 -23.80 21.92
N TYR A 359 -6.08 -25.03 21.43
CA TYR A 359 -4.92 -25.40 20.61
C TYR A 359 -4.84 -24.54 19.33
N THR A 360 -5.91 -24.49 18.56
CA THR A 360 -6.01 -23.70 17.32
C THR A 360 -5.69 -22.21 17.56
N ILE A 361 -6.14 -21.66 18.68
CA ILE A 361 -5.82 -20.26 19.07
C ILE A 361 -4.31 -20.11 19.38
N ARG A 362 -3.70 -20.99 20.20
CA ARG A 362 -2.26 -20.92 20.49
C ARG A 362 -1.39 -21.13 19.25
N HIS A 363 -1.77 -22.06 18.38
CA HIS A 363 -1.13 -22.30 17.08
C HIS A 363 -1.19 -21.06 16.18
N THR A 364 -2.35 -20.38 16.12
CA THR A 364 -2.52 -19.11 15.39
C THR A 364 -1.54 -18.02 15.87
N TYR A 365 -1.15 -18.02 17.14
CA TYR A 365 -0.15 -17.12 17.72
C TYR A 365 1.30 -17.64 17.64
N GLY A 366 1.52 -18.86 17.15
CA GLY A 366 2.84 -19.44 16.90
C GLY A 366 3.57 -20.00 18.12
N LYS A 367 2.88 -20.25 19.25
CA LYS A 367 3.48 -20.85 20.46
C LYS A 367 3.49 -22.40 20.48
N GLU A 368 2.81 -23.05 19.53
CA GLU A 368 2.73 -24.51 19.40
C GLU A 368 3.05 -24.93 17.94
N GLY A 369 3.40 -26.21 17.70
CA GLY A 369 3.71 -26.74 16.36
C GLY A 369 5.00 -26.19 15.71
N ARG A 370 5.01 -26.01 14.39
CA ARG A 370 6.16 -25.53 13.57
C ARG A 370 6.55 -24.05 13.81
N GLN A 371 6.04 -23.39 14.86
CA GLN A 371 6.25 -21.96 15.19
C GLN A 371 5.90 -20.99 14.04
N THR A 372 4.92 -21.34 13.21
CA THR A 372 4.49 -20.47 12.09
C THR A 372 3.66 -19.30 12.64
N ASN A 373 4.24 -18.11 12.65
CA ASN A 373 3.53 -16.89 13.05
C ASN A 373 2.56 -16.44 11.94
N TYR A 374 1.32 -16.94 11.97
CA TYR A 374 0.28 -16.65 10.97
C TYR A 374 0.00 -15.15 10.81
N THR A 375 -0.01 -14.67 9.57
CA THR A 375 -0.30 -13.28 9.22
C THR A 375 -1.81 -13.02 9.08
N PRO A 376 -2.30 -11.84 9.51
CA PRO A 376 -3.62 -11.33 9.17
C PRO A 376 -3.99 -11.44 7.68
N LEU A 377 -5.28 -11.60 7.39
CA LEU A 377 -5.79 -11.75 6.03
C LEU A 377 -6.02 -10.39 5.38
N GLY A 378 -5.36 -10.15 4.23
CA GLY A 378 -5.61 -8.98 3.38
C GLY A 378 -6.98 -9.00 2.70
N CYS A 379 -7.45 -7.83 2.27
CA CYS A 379 -8.79 -7.67 1.71
C CYS A 379 -9.04 -8.59 0.49
N GLN A 380 -8.04 -8.79 -0.38
CA GLN A 380 -8.15 -9.66 -1.54
C GLN A 380 -8.40 -11.13 -1.16
N LYS A 381 -7.67 -11.68 -0.18
CA LYS A 381 -7.89 -13.07 0.29
C LYS A 381 -9.25 -13.24 0.96
N ILE A 382 -9.73 -12.21 1.66
CA ILE A 382 -11.08 -12.16 2.25
C ILE A 382 -12.16 -12.14 1.15
N MET A 383 -11.98 -11.33 0.09
CA MET A 383 -12.89 -11.32 -1.07
C MET A 383 -12.87 -12.61 -1.88
N SER A 384 -11.76 -13.35 -1.89
CA SER A 384 -11.65 -14.66 -2.55
C SER A 384 -12.07 -15.83 -1.66
N SER A 385 -12.52 -15.59 -0.42
CA SER A 385 -13.04 -16.65 0.43
C SER A 385 -14.44 -17.10 -0.01
N VAL A 386 -14.71 -18.40 0.09
CA VAL A 386 -16.06 -18.94 -0.10
C VAL A 386 -16.86 -18.68 1.18
N GLN A 387 -18.15 -18.34 1.03
CA GLN A 387 -19.08 -18.17 2.13
C GLN A 387 -20.20 -19.21 1.99
N SER A 388 -20.25 -20.15 2.93
CA SER A 388 -21.31 -21.16 3.01
C SER A 388 -22.55 -20.60 3.71
N PRO A 389 -23.75 -21.21 3.55
CA PRO A 389 -24.93 -20.82 4.32
C PRO A 389 -24.67 -20.78 5.84
N GLY A 390 -25.08 -19.68 6.47
CA GLY A 390 -24.85 -19.43 7.90
C GLY A 390 -23.40 -19.12 8.29
N GLU A 391 -22.52 -18.81 7.34
CA GLU A 391 -21.20 -18.21 7.60
C GLU A 391 -21.23 -16.68 7.56
N PHE A 392 -20.30 -16.05 8.28
CA PHE A 392 -20.18 -14.58 8.40
C PHE A 392 -18.80 -14.06 7.93
N ASN A 393 -17.94 -14.93 7.38
CA ASN A 393 -16.65 -14.52 6.78
C ASN A 393 -16.84 -13.89 5.39
N GLY A 394 -15.73 -13.37 4.86
CA GLY A 394 -15.68 -12.73 3.56
C GLY A 394 -15.82 -11.21 3.62
N CYS A 395 -15.94 -10.60 2.44
CA CYS A 395 -16.17 -9.17 2.26
C CYS A 395 -17.67 -8.89 2.10
N PRO A 396 -18.32 -8.09 2.97
CA PRO A 396 -19.76 -7.85 2.90
C PRO A 396 -20.17 -7.16 1.59
N TYR A 397 -19.31 -6.30 1.04
CA TYR A 397 -19.56 -5.61 -0.23
C TYR A 397 -19.57 -6.56 -1.44
N LYS A 398 -19.07 -7.80 -1.31
CA LYS A 398 -19.02 -8.81 -2.36
C LYS A 398 -20.06 -9.91 -2.20
N HIS A 399 -20.23 -10.43 -0.97
CA HIS A 399 -21.04 -11.63 -0.75
C HIS A 399 -22.44 -11.36 -0.17
N MET A 400 -22.70 -10.18 0.39
CA MET A 400 -24.08 -9.81 0.77
C MET A 400 -24.83 -9.30 -0.46
N ASP A 401 -26.09 -9.70 -0.61
CA ASP A 401 -26.98 -9.10 -1.59
C ASP A 401 -27.26 -7.62 -1.29
N ASN A 402 -27.75 -6.88 -2.29
CA ASN A 402 -27.91 -5.44 -2.18
C ASN A 402 -28.95 -5.01 -1.12
N ALA A 403 -30.00 -5.81 -0.88
CA ALA A 403 -31.02 -5.49 0.11
C ALA A 403 -30.48 -5.72 1.54
N SER A 404 -29.84 -6.86 1.79
CA SER A 404 -29.17 -7.14 3.06
C SER A 404 -28.07 -6.12 3.37
N LEU A 405 -27.28 -5.71 2.36
CA LEU A 405 -26.24 -4.69 2.52
C LEU A 405 -26.85 -3.33 2.90
N LYS A 406 -27.93 -2.90 2.23
CA LYS A 406 -28.67 -1.66 2.56
C LYS A 406 -29.23 -1.70 3.99
N GLN A 407 -29.90 -2.78 4.37
CA GLN A 407 -30.45 -2.95 5.72
C GLN A 407 -29.34 -2.91 6.78
N LYS A 408 -28.20 -3.57 6.53
CA LYS A 408 -27.08 -3.62 7.48
C LYS A 408 -26.41 -2.25 7.63
N LEU A 409 -26.17 -1.51 6.54
CA LEU A 409 -25.65 -0.15 6.59
C LEU A 409 -26.62 0.80 7.32
N PHE A 410 -27.93 0.67 7.09
CA PHE A 410 -28.95 1.43 7.83
C PHE A 410 -28.91 1.14 9.34
N SER A 411 -28.78 -0.14 9.72
CA SER A 411 -28.63 -0.54 11.14
C SER A 411 -27.36 0.01 11.81
N TYR A 412 -26.39 0.48 11.02
CA TYR A 412 -25.17 1.12 11.50
C TYR A 412 -25.25 2.64 11.54
N GLY A 413 -26.41 3.25 11.24
CA GLY A 413 -26.62 4.69 11.27
C GLY A 413 -26.03 5.45 10.08
N ILE A 414 -25.72 4.75 8.97
CA ILE A 414 -25.17 5.37 7.77
C ILE A 414 -26.25 6.21 7.05
N PRO A 415 -25.99 7.47 6.66
CA PRO A 415 -26.97 8.30 5.97
C PRO A 415 -27.42 7.71 4.63
N ALA A 416 -28.71 7.81 4.30
CA ALA A 416 -29.31 7.18 3.12
C ALA A 416 -28.61 7.52 1.78
N ALA A 417 -28.12 8.75 1.63
CA ALA A 417 -27.33 9.15 0.46
C ALA A 417 -26.04 8.33 0.33
N SER A 418 -25.30 8.15 1.43
CA SER A 418 -24.08 7.35 1.47
C SER A 418 -24.35 5.84 1.36
N ILE A 419 -25.49 5.36 1.86
CA ILE A 419 -25.92 3.97 1.60
C ILE A 419 -26.05 3.71 0.10
N ASN A 420 -26.67 4.63 -0.65
CA ASN A 420 -26.77 4.50 -2.11
C ASN A 420 -25.38 4.56 -2.77
N GLU A 421 -24.50 5.50 -2.40
CA GLU A 421 -23.10 5.55 -2.89
C GLU A 421 -22.35 4.21 -2.67
N ILE A 422 -22.35 3.70 -1.43
CA ILE A 422 -21.67 2.43 -1.07
C ILE A 422 -22.26 1.24 -1.84
N THR A 423 -23.58 1.20 -2.02
CA THR A 423 -24.27 0.05 -2.63
C THR A 423 -24.20 0.03 -4.16
N GLU A 424 -24.06 1.19 -4.83
CA GLU A 424 -23.74 1.23 -6.26
C GLU A 424 -22.26 0.94 -6.54
N LEU A 425 -21.34 1.35 -5.64
CA LEU A 425 -19.93 0.93 -5.70
C LEU A 425 -19.78 -0.59 -5.53
N ALA A 426 -20.55 -1.21 -4.63
CA ALA A 426 -20.58 -2.66 -4.45
C ALA A 426 -21.13 -3.40 -5.70
N LYS A 427 -22.21 -2.89 -6.32
CA LYS A 427 -22.79 -3.45 -7.56
C LYS A 427 -21.86 -3.39 -8.78
N SER A 428 -20.95 -2.43 -8.80
CA SER A 428 -19.97 -2.23 -9.89
C SER A 428 -18.63 -2.93 -9.62
N ASP A 429 -18.65 -3.96 -8.76
CA ASP A 429 -17.49 -4.72 -8.28
C ASP A 429 -16.37 -3.90 -7.62
N ASN A 430 -16.63 -2.62 -7.32
CA ASN A 430 -15.69 -1.72 -6.67
C ASN A 430 -15.77 -1.84 -5.14
N TYR A 431 -15.48 -3.04 -4.63
CA TYR A 431 -15.56 -3.35 -3.20
C TYR A 431 -14.59 -2.52 -2.34
N PHE A 432 -13.41 -2.17 -2.89
CA PHE A 432 -12.45 -1.27 -2.23
C PHE A 432 -13.01 0.15 -2.09
N GLY A 433 -13.64 0.67 -3.15
CA GLY A 433 -14.35 1.96 -3.14
C GLY A 433 -15.50 1.95 -2.14
N ALA A 434 -16.31 0.89 -2.10
CA ALA A 434 -17.41 0.73 -1.14
C ALA A 434 -16.92 0.76 0.32
N CYS A 435 -15.82 0.06 0.63
CA CYS A 435 -15.20 0.11 1.95
C CYS A 435 -14.59 1.49 2.28
N THR A 436 -14.08 2.20 1.29
CA THR A 436 -13.52 3.56 1.43
C THR A 436 -14.63 4.59 1.66
N ALA A 437 -15.77 4.46 0.98
CA ALA A 437 -16.94 5.29 1.22
C ALA A 437 -17.53 5.05 2.63
N TYR A 438 -17.54 3.82 3.12
CA TYR A 438 -17.91 3.51 4.52
C TYR A 438 -16.96 4.18 5.53
N PHE A 439 -15.64 4.08 5.32
CA PHE A 439 -14.62 4.76 6.14
C PHE A 439 -14.85 6.29 6.16
N LYS A 440 -15.10 6.87 4.99
CA LYS A 440 -15.36 8.31 4.80
C LYS A 440 -16.55 8.80 5.63
N VAL A 441 -17.63 8.01 5.72
CA VAL A 441 -18.79 8.35 6.56
C VAL A 441 -18.45 8.29 8.05
N LEU A 442 -17.71 7.26 8.50
CA LEU A 442 -17.38 7.11 9.92
C LEU A 442 -16.37 8.14 10.44
N HIS A 443 -15.51 8.68 9.57
CA HIS A 443 -14.41 9.57 9.95
C HIS A 443 -14.50 10.98 9.37
N ASN A 444 -15.57 11.30 8.64
CA ASN A 444 -15.79 12.56 7.91
C ASN A 444 -14.61 12.97 6.99
N ARG A 445 -13.75 12.02 6.60
CA ARG A 445 -12.60 12.23 5.72
C ARG A 445 -12.23 10.95 4.99
N LEU A 446 -11.58 11.09 3.84
CA LEU A 446 -10.97 9.95 3.15
C LEU A 446 -9.73 9.45 3.91
N PRO A 447 -9.37 8.16 3.78
CA PRO A 447 -8.11 7.65 4.30
C PRO A 447 -6.91 8.26 3.54
N ASP A 448 -5.79 8.43 4.24
CA ASP A 448 -4.50 8.83 3.64
C ASP A 448 -4.03 7.75 2.66
N LYS A 449 -4.26 6.46 2.97
CA LYS A 449 -3.84 5.30 2.17
C LYS A 449 -5.04 4.48 1.64
N PRO A 450 -4.89 3.75 0.52
CA PRO A 450 -5.93 2.80 0.10
C PRO A 450 -6.12 1.66 1.10
N ILE A 451 -7.38 1.32 1.36
CA ILE A 451 -7.75 0.25 2.30
C ILE A 451 -7.61 -1.11 1.60
N ILE A 452 -6.39 -1.65 1.60
CA ILE A 452 -6.10 -2.99 1.05
C ILE A 452 -6.03 -4.10 2.13
N HIS A 453 -6.14 -3.74 3.42
CA HIS A 453 -6.08 -4.69 4.53
C HIS A 453 -6.94 -4.23 5.74
N PRO A 454 -7.70 -5.12 6.42
CA PRO A 454 -8.52 -4.77 7.59
C PRO A 454 -7.75 -4.14 8.77
N ASN A 455 -6.59 -4.68 9.14
CA ASN A 455 -5.72 -4.05 10.14
C ASN A 455 -5.20 -2.67 9.70
N GLY A 456 -5.00 -2.43 8.40
CA GLY A 456 -4.68 -1.11 7.85
C GLY A 456 -5.81 -0.10 8.11
N TYR A 457 -7.05 -0.46 7.75
CA TYR A 457 -8.26 0.31 8.08
C TYR A 457 -8.28 0.68 9.57
N PHE A 458 -8.12 -0.31 10.44
CA PHE A 458 -8.19 -0.12 11.89
C PHE A 458 -7.17 0.88 12.39
N LEU A 459 -5.90 0.74 11.98
CA LEU A 459 -4.83 1.62 12.42
C LEU A 459 -4.97 3.06 11.92
N GLU A 460 -5.45 3.23 10.70
CA GLU A 460 -5.70 4.54 10.11
C GLU A 460 -6.87 5.24 10.82
N SER A 461 -7.95 4.50 11.07
CA SER A 461 -9.08 4.91 11.91
C SER A 461 -8.65 5.31 13.33
N ARG A 462 -7.81 4.51 14.00
CA ARG A 462 -7.26 4.84 15.32
C ARG A 462 -6.37 6.09 15.27
N THR A 463 -5.56 6.24 14.23
CA THR A 463 -4.68 7.41 14.03
C THR A 463 -5.50 8.69 13.87
N ILE A 464 -6.61 8.62 13.14
CA ILE A 464 -7.59 9.70 12.99
C ILE A 464 -8.19 10.07 14.35
N LEU A 465 -8.80 9.11 15.04
CA LEU A 465 -9.55 9.39 16.29
C LEU A 465 -8.65 9.91 17.41
N ILE A 466 -7.37 9.48 17.47
CA ILE A 466 -6.40 10.01 18.43
C ILE A 466 -6.03 11.46 18.12
N LYS A 467 -5.78 11.80 16.84
CA LYS A 467 -5.47 13.18 16.42
C LYS A 467 -6.62 14.15 16.72
N ASP A 468 -7.85 13.70 16.46
CA ASP A 468 -9.05 14.52 16.69
C ASP A 468 -9.24 14.77 18.21
N ALA A 469 -9.08 13.73 19.03
CA ALA A 469 -9.12 13.88 20.49
C ALA A 469 -7.99 14.78 21.04
N GLU A 470 -6.79 14.75 20.45
CA GLU A 470 -5.71 15.68 20.81
C GLU A 470 -6.02 17.13 20.41
N PHE A 471 -6.69 17.34 19.28
CA PHE A 471 -7.09 18.66 18.80
C PHE A 471 -8.18 19.26 19.69
N ASP A 472 -9.26 18.50 19.96
CA ASP A 472 -10.35 18.89 20.88
C ASP A 472 -9.84 19.28 22.27
N ASN A 473 -8.86 18.54 22.80
CA ASN A 473 -8.26 18.85 24.10
C ASN A 473 -7.42 20.14 24.07
N LYS A 474 -6.73 20.45 22.96
CA LYS A 474 -5.99 21.70 22.77
C LYS A 474 -6.92 22.91 22.60
N GLU A 475 -8.05 22.75 21.90
CA GLU A 475 -9.08 23.80 21.82
C GLU A 475 -9.73 24.07 23.18
N LYS A 476 -10.09 23.02 23.94
CA LYS A 476 -10.65 23.18 25.29
C LYS A 476 -9.70 23.89 26.25
N LEU A 477 -8.41 23.52 26.26
CA LEU A 477 -7.40 24.22 27.09
C LEU A 477 -7.22 25.70 26.70
N SER A 478 -7.27 26.03 25.41
CA SER A 478 -7.10 27.41 24.93
C SER A 478 -8.34 28.28 25.13
N GLN A 479 -9.55 27.70 25.17
CA GLN A 479 -10.78 28.41 25.56
C GLN A 479 -10.84 28.71 27.06
N THR A 480 -10.31 27.84 27.94
CA THR A 480 -10.23 28.11 29.39
C THR A 480 -9.25 29.23 29.78
N GLY A 481 -8.43 29.72 28.85
CA GLY A 481 -7.42 30.76 29.10
C GLY A 481 -7.86 32.21 28.90
N LYS A 482 -9.15 32.51 28.65
CA LYS A 482 -9.62 33.86 28.25
C LYS A 482 -10.89 34.36 28.96
N LEU A 483 -10.80 34.59 30.27
CA LEU A 483 -11.68 35.46 31.09
C LEU A 483 -10.82 35.99 32.26
N ASN A 484 -10.75 37.27 32.64
CA ASN A 484 -11.23 38.54 32.07
C ASN A 484 -10.23 39.63 32.50
N VAL A 485 -9.84 40.56 31.62
CA VAL A 485 -9.12 41.79 32.01
C VAL A 485 -10.11 42.95 31.99
N GLY A 486 -10.39 43.52 33.16
CA GLY A 486 -11.26 44.68 33.32
C GLY A 486 -10.80 45.53 34.51
N THR A 487 -10.52 46.80 34.27
CA THR A 487 -10.08 47.80 35.24
C THR A 487 -10.95 49.08 35.09
N PRO A 488 -10.92 50.03 36.03
CA PRO A 488 -11.42 49.89 37.40
C PRO A 488 -12.46 50.99 37.74
N ARG A 489 -13.21 50.88 38.85
CA ARG A 489 -13.93 52.04 39.41
C ARG A 489 -14.04 51.99 40.94
N VAL A 490 -14.00 53.18 41.55
CA VAL A 490 -13.78 53.42 42.99
C VAL A 490 -15.07 53.84 43.69
N SER A 491 -15.39 53.21 44.82
CA SER A 491 -16.00 53.87 46.00
C SER A 491 -16.00 52.95 47.24
N THR A 492 -15.85 53.57 48.42
CA THR A 492 -15.85 52.99 49.78
C THR A 492 -16.99 53.62 50.60
N PRO A 493 -17.20 53.29 51.90
CA PRO A 493 -17.31 51.96 52.52
C PRO A 493 -18.58 51.84 53.40
N SER A 494 -18.90 50.65 53.93
CA SER A 494 -19.73 50.53 55.14
C SER A 494 -19.32 49.32 56.00
N ILE A 495 -19.60 49.42 57.30
CA ILE A 495 -19.11 48.58 58.40
C ILE A 495 -20.33 47.90 59.04
N ASP A 496 -20.28 46.61 59.37
CA ASP A 496 -20.60 46.18 60.74
C ASP A 496 -20.11 44.78 61.15
N ARG A 497 -20.16 44.53 62.46
CA ARG A 497 -19.41 43.51 63.22
C ARG A 497 -20.13 42.15 63.36
N ASN A 498 -19.35 41.05 63.45
CA ASN A 498 -19.11 40.35 64.73
C ASN A 498 -18.15 39.13 64.62
N THR A 499 -17.31 39.00 65.64
CA THR A 499 -16.26 37.98 65.96
C THR A 499 -16.86 36.70 66.61
N PRO A 500 -16.09 35.65 67.05
CA PRO A 500 -14.62 35.45 67.03
C PRO A 500 -14.05 34.06 66.61
N SER A 501 -12.83 34.12 66.03
CA SER A 501 -11.61 33.37 66.39
C SER A 501 -11.60 31.86 66.71
N ARG A 502 -10.70 31.14 65.98
CA ARG A 502 -9.48 30.57 66.62
C ARG A 502 -8.32 30.39 65.64
N ASN A 503 -7.17 30.99 65.97
CA ASN A 503 -5.88 30.72 65.33
C ASN A 503 -5.31 29.38 65.81
N ILE A 504 -4.37 28.80 65.06
CA ILE A 504 -2.97 28.63 65.50
C ILE A 504 -2.08 28.15 64.33
N SER A 505 -0.87 28.69 64.28
CA SER A 505 0.14 28.46 63.24
C SER A 505 1.04 27.25 63.54
N THR A 506 1.72 26.76 62.50
CA THR A 506 2.85 25.81 62.53
C THR A 506 3.94 26.13 63.56
N PRO A 507 4.77 25.12 63.93
CA PRO A 507 6.18 25.23 63.55
C PRO A 507 6.83 23.94 63.01
N LYS A 508 7.99 24.10 62.34
CA LYS A 508 8.94 23.04 61.96
C LYS A 508 9.91 22.73 63.10
N SER A 509 10.42 21.49 63.20
CA SER A 509 11.88 21.23 63.22
C SER A 509 12.26 19.73 63.19
N THR A 510 13.28 19.41 62.39
CA THR A 510 14.34 18.38 62.60
C THR A 510 14.02 17.01 63.21
N GLU A 511 14.40 15.92 62.51
CA GLU A 511 15.69 15.25 62.75
C GLU A 511 16.10 14.24 61.65
N ARG A 512 17.29 13.64 61.81
CA ARG A 512 18.04 12.86 60.80
C ARG A 512 17.81 11.35 61.00
N ASN A 513 18.01 10.55 59.95
CA ASN A 513 18.81 9.30 60.02
C ASN A 513 19.13 8.70 58.63
N ALA A 514 20.32 8.11 58.49
CA ALA A 514 20.75 7.30 57.34
C ALA A 514 20.24 5.85 57.49
N THR A 515 20.29 4.90 56.55
CA THR A 515 21.38 4.36 55.68
C THR A 515 20.72 3.21 54.84
N PRO A 516 21.39 2.32 54.07
CA PRO A 516 22.64 2.39 53.28
C PRO A 516 22.49 1.92 51.81
N SER A 517 23.47 2.24 50.96
CA SER A 517 23.65 1.62 49.64
C SER A 517 24.21 0.18 49.75
N ARG A 518 23.79 -0.72 48.85
CA ARG A 518 24.47 -2.01 48.60
C ARG A 518 25.12 -2.04 47.22
N LYS A 519 26.39 -2.46 47.17
CA LYS A 519 27.15 -2.73 45.95
C LYS A 519 26.60 -3.98 45.26
N ILE A 520 26.70 -4.04 43.93
CA ILE A 520 26.52 -5.26 43.14
C ILE A 520 27.84 -5.56 42.44
N ASP A 521 28.41 -6.73 42.72
CA ASP A 521 29.62 -7.22 42.07
C ASP A 521 29.34 -7.70 40.65
N LYS A 522 30.32 -7.48 39.76
CA LYS A 522 30.25 -7.92 38.36
C LYS A 522 30.68 -9.38 38.23
N MET A 523 29.79 -10.23 37.75
CA MET A 523 30.16 -11.49 37.08
C MET A 523 29.77 -11.41 35.60
N ASN A 524 30.76 -11.56 34.73
CA ASN A 524 30.56 -11.63 33.27
C ASN A 524 30.01 -13.01 32.90
N MET A 525 28.80 -13.06 32.34
CA MET A 525 28.29 -14.21 31.58
C MET A 525 27.65 -13.71 30.28
N THR A 526 28.15 -14.18 29.15
CA THR A 526 27.73 -13.76 27.81
C THR A 526 26.35 -14.37 27.47
N PRO A 527 25.32 -13.57 27.13
CA PRO A 527 24.02 -14.12 26.76
C PRO A 527 24.09 -14.85 25.40
N VAL A 528 23.73 -16.14 25.39
CA VAL A 528 23.57 -16.90 24.15
C VAL A 528 22.40 -16.31 23.36
N ARG A 529 22.68 -15.88 22.12
CA ARG A 529 21.71 -15.23 21.24
C ARG A 529 20.72 -16.26 20.68
N THR A 530 19.58 -16.44 21.32
CA THR A 530 18.47 -17.24 20.76
C THR A 530 18.01 -16.63 19.44
N SER A 531 17.86 -17.48 18.42
CA SER A 531 17.46 -17.08 17.08
C SER A 531 15.99 -16.65 17.07
N LYS A 532 15.72 -15.42 16.60
CA LYS A 532 14.33 -14.99 16.33
C LYS A 532 13.80 -15.77 15.12
N PRO A 533 12.63 -16.44 15.19
CA PRO A 533 12.11 -17.24 14.09
C PRO A 533 11.64 -16.37 12.91
N THR A 534 11.83 -16.86 11.69
CA THR A 534 11.51 -16.17 10.44
C THR A 534 10.05 -16.39 10.04
N PRO A 535 9.25 -15.34 9.73
CA PRO A 535 7.85 -15.50 9.34
C PRO A 535 7.68 -16.27 8.02
N ARG A 536 6.85 -17.33 8.05
CA ARG A 536 6.45 -18.13 6.87
C ARG A 536 5.05 -17.76 6.40
N ARG A 537 4.82 -17.81 5.09
CA ARG A 537 3.56 -17.45 4.42
C ARG A 537 2.60 -18.66 4.44
N ILE A 538 1.30 -18.41 4.50
CA ILE A 538 0.25 -19.44 4.60
C ILE A 538 0.07 -20.22 3.28
N GLU A 539 0.49 -19.64 2.16
CA GLU A 539 0.14 -20.02 0.78
C GLU A 539 0.58 -21.40 0.29
N ASN A 540 1.41 -22.12 1.03
CA ASN A 540 1.95 -23.41 0.59
C ASN A 540 1.37 -24.61 1.36
N TYR A 541 0.40 -24.43 2.27
CA TYR A 541 -0.01 -25.46 3.24
C TYR A 541 -1.49 -25.41 3.67
N LEU A 542 -2.38 -24.80 2.87
CA LEU A 542 -3.84 -24.86 3.13
C LEU A 542 -4.61 -24.96 1.80
N ASN A 543 -4.49 -26.11 1.14
CA ASN A 543 -5.61 -26.64 0.37
C ASN A 543 -6.69 -27.13 1.34
N ASP A 544 -7.93 -27.30 0.87
CA ASP A 544 -9.01 -27.83 1.72
C ASP A 544 -8.68 -29.24 2.25
N GLU A 545 -7.96 -30.05 1.47
CA GLU A 545 -7.38 -31.33 1.89
C GLU A 545 -6.35 -31.21 3.04
N ASP A 546 -5.54 -30.14 3.10
CA ASP A 546 -4.59 -29.93 4.22
C ASP A 546 -5.34 -29.54 5.51
N ILE A 547 -6.46 -28.81 5.38
CA ILE A 547 -7.33 -28.46 6.52
C ILE A 547 -8.06 -29.70 7.04
N GLU A 548 -8.55 -30.55 6.14
CA GLU A 548 -9.20 -31.81 6.49
C GLU A 548 -8.20 -32.82 7.08
N LYS A 549 -6.97 -32.87 6.54
CA LYS A 549 -5.89 -33.73 7.04
C LYS A 549 -5.32 -33.28 8.39
N LEU A 550 -5.26 -31.98 8.65
CA LEU A 550 -5.01 -31.39 9.98
C LEU A 550 -6.08 -31.76 11.03
N MET A 551 -7.22 -32.31 10.60
CA MET A 551 -8.32 -32.75 11.45
C MET A 551 -8.50 -34.28 11.46
N SER A 552 -7.79 -35.03 10.61
CA SER A 552 -7.83 -36.51 10.55
C SER A 552 -6.69 -37.18 11.32
N GLU A 553 -5.56 -36.50 11.51
CA GLU A 553 -4.46 -36.94 12.38
C GLU A 553 -4.69 -36.44 13.82
N ASP A 554 -5.75 -36.96 14.49
CA ASP A 554 -5.92 -37.10 15.96
C ASP A 554 -7.36 -37.57 16.30
N MET A 555 -7.68 -38.83 15.95
CA MET A 555 -8.71 -39.63 16.65
C MET A 555 -8.05 -40.57 17.66
#